data_AF-A0A7K4BJ91-F1
#
_entry.id   AF-A0A7K4BJ91-F1
#
_cell.length_a   1.000
_cell.length_b   1.000
_cell.length_c   1.000
_cell.angle_alpha   90.00
_cell.angle_beta   90.00
_cell.angle_gamma   90.00
#
_symmetry.space_group_name_H-M   'P 1'
#
loop_
_entity.id
_entity.type
_entity.pdbx_description
1 polymer ?
#
loop_
_entity_poly.entity_id
_entity_poly.type
_entity_poly.pdbx_seq_one_letter_code
_entity_poly.pdbx_strand_id
1 'polypeptide(L)'
;HNHYTGDADEVRVAPDMIALFEDRGSIEGLPNACFFLRFDGETRKAWCTVHATRPAICREYCCRLLVLDPQGRLAGCVTYQTALIPETEEFGRLWEQVQPALARLRGMEWDDAFIRILTAAGYRVRR
;
A
#
# COMPACT_ATOMS: atom_id res chain seq x y z
N HIS A 1 2.43 -5.08 15.83
CA HIS A 1 1.06 -4.64 15.52
C HIS A 1 1.01 -4.13 14.10
N ASN A 2 0.04 -4.58 13.30
CA ASN A 2 -0.26 -4.00 11.99
C ASN A 2 -0.78 -2.57 12.22
N HIS A 3 -0.21 -1.61 11.49
CA HIS A 3 -0.53 -0.19 11.68
C HIS A 3 -1.97 0.17 11.27
N TYR A 4 -2.56 -0.57 10.33
CA TYR A 4 -3.86 -0.28 9.71
C TYR A 4 -5.03 -0.92 10.44
N THR A 5 -4.82 -2.08 11.06
CA THR A 5 -5.90 -2.80 11.80
C THR A 5 -5.68 -2.88 13.29
N GLY A 6 -4.47 -2.61 13.79
CA GLY A 6 -4.12 -2.77 15.20
C GLY A 6 -3.84 -4.21 15.61
N ASP A 7 -4.08 -5.17 14.72
CA ASP A 7 -3.88 -6.59 14.98
C ASP A 7 -2.42 -6.92 15.30
N ALA A 8 -2.21 -7.92 16.15
CA ALA A 8 -0.90 -8.40 16.53
C ALA A 8 -0.69 -9.80 15.98
N ASP A 9 0.17 -9.91 14.97
CA ASP A 9 0.61 -11.19 14.44
C ASP A 9 2.10 -11.40 14.72
N GLU A 10 2.46 -12.62 15.12
CA GLU A 10 3.86 -13.03 15.17
C GLU A 10 4.35 -13.30 13.75
N VAL A 11 5.51 -12.73 13.40
CA VAL A 11 6.16 -12.91 12.11
C VAL A 11 7.62 -13.24 12.31
N ARG A 12 8.21 -13.91 11.31
CA ARG A 12 9.62 -14.30 11.28
C ARG A 12 10.27 -13.78 10.01
N VAL A 13 11.44 -13.18 10.19
CA VAL A 13 12.31 -12.81 9.07
C VAL A 13 12.72 -14.11 8.37
N ALA A 14 12.62 -14.11 7.03
CA ALA A 14 13.02 -15.24 6.22
C ALA A 14 14.55 -15.47 6.40
N PRO A 15 15.02 -16.72 6.59
CA PRO A 15 16.41 -16.98 6.96
C PRO A 15 17.44 -16.41 5.98
N ASP A 16 17.12 -16.42 4.70
CA ASP A 16 17.92 -15.88 3.59
C ASP A 16 17.93 -14.34 3.53
N MET A 17 17.02 -13.68 4.23
CA MET A 17 16.83 -12.23 4.23
C MET A 17 17.33 -11.54 5.51
N ILE A 18 17.92 -12.28 6.46
CA ILE A 18 18.38 -11.73 7.76
C ILE A 18 19.41 -10.63 7.56
N ALA A 19 20.45 -10.89 6.76
CA ALA A 19 21.50 -9.90 6.50
C ALA A 19 20.94 -8.61 5.87
N LEU A 20 19.98 -8.75 4.94
CA LEU A 20 19.30 -7.62 4.33
C LEU A 20 18.38 -6.88 5.32
N PHE A 21 17.71 -7.60 6.23
CA PHE A 21 16.90 -7.01 7.29
C PHE A 21 17.73 -6.20 8.29
N GLU A 22 18.93 -6.65 8.60
CA GLU A 22 19.85 -5.96 9.51
C GLU A 22 20.44 -4.68 8.90
N ASP A 23 20.49 -4.56 7.57
CA ASP A 23 20.86 -3.32 6.90
C ASP A 23 19.75 -2.26 7.02
N ARG A 24 19.90 -1.44 8.08
CA ARG A 24 19.01 -0.30 8.35
C ARG A 24 19.23 0.88 7.40
N GLY A 25 20.36 0.95 6.71
CA GLY A 25 20.66 2.02 5.76
C GLY A 25 19.74 1.98 4.53
N SER A 26 19.27 0.79 4.15
CA SER A 26 18.40 0.60 2.99
C SER A 26 17.04 1.33 3.05
N ILE A 27 16.58 1.73 4.25
CA ILE A 27 15.35 2.51 4.45
C ILE A 27 15.61 3.88 5.10
N GLU A 28 16.88 4.27 5.24
CA GLU A 28 17.25 5.56 5.78
C GLU A 28 16.68 6.69 4.91
N GLY A 29 15.97 7.65 5.52
CA GLY A 29 15.22 8.69 4.80
C GLY A 29 13.78 8.30 4.39
N LEU A 30 13.30 7.10 4.72
CA LEU A 30 11.92 6.65 4.48
C LEU A 30 11.18 6.37 5.82
N PRO A 31 10.84 7.40 6.61
CA PRO A 31 10.33 7.24 7.98
C PRO A 31 8.98 6.50 8.08
N ASN A 32 8.22 6.46 6.99
CA ASN A 32 6.91 5.80 6.93
C ASN A 32 6.95 4.44 6.23
N ALA A 33 8.13 3.93 5.88
CA ALA A 33 8.26 2.62 5.27
C ALA A 33 7.86 1.51 6.25
N CYS A 34 7.33 0.41 5.72
CA CYS A 34 7.10 -0.79 6.53
C CYS A 34 8.43 -1.24 7.17
N PHE A 35 8.41 -1.53 8.46
CA PHE A 35 9.59 -1.97 9.22
C PHE A 35 10.31 -3.19 8.60
N PHE A 36 9.57 -4.04 7.90
CA PHE A 36 10.10 -5.23 7.25
C PHE A 36 10.52 -5.02 5.78
N LEU A 37 10.31 -3.84 5.21
CA LEU A 37 10.72 -3.51 3.85
C LEU A 37 12.22 -3.20 3.81
N ARG A 38 12.95 -3.76 2.85
CA ARG A 38 14.37 -3.46 2.60
C ARG A 38 14.63 -3.30 1.11
N PHE A 39 15.66 -2.55 0.76
CA PHE A 39 16.11 -2.39 -0.61
C PHE A 39 17.46 -3.09 -0.78
N ASP A 40 17.53 -3.99 -1.74
CA ASP A 40 18.75 -4.66 -2.13
C ASP A 40 19.47 -3.80 -3.19
N GLY A 41 20.66 -3.30 -2.83
CA GLY A 41 21.47 -2.45 -3.68
C GLY A 41 22.08 -3.18 -4.89
N GLU A 42 22.28 -4.49 -4.80
CA GLU A 42 22.83 -5.30 -5.91
C GLU A 42 21.76 -5.57 -6.96
N THR A 43 20.58 -6.00 -6.53
CA THR A 43 19.48 -6.33 -7.45
C THR A 43 18.58 -5.13 -7.79
N ARG A 44 18.75 -4.00 -7.08
CA ARG A 44 17.90 -2.78 -7.15
C ARG A 44 16.42 -3.05 -6.91
N LYS A 45 16.10 -4.06 -6.10
CA LYS A 45 14.72 -4.47 -5.79
C LYS A 45 14.38 -4.20 -4.33
N ALA A 46 13.09 -4.03 -4.06
CA ALA A 46 12.55 -3.94 -2.72
C ALA A 46 12.00 -5.30 -2.26
N TRP A 47 12.29 -5.68 -1.03
CA TRP A 47 11.96 -6.97 -0.45
C TRP A 47 11.21 -6.83 0.88
N CYS A 48 10.17 -7.63 1.07
CA CYS A 48 9.57 -7.85 2.38
C CYS A 48 10.33 -8.98 3.08
N THR A 49 11.06 -8.64 4.14
CA THR A 49 11.93 -9.58 4.86
C THR A 49 11.15 -10.65 5.62
N VAL A 50 9.87 -10.44 5.91
CA VAL A 50 8.98 -11.43 6.54
C VAL A 50 8.04 -12.12 5.55
N HIS A 51 8.30 -12.06 4.24
CA HIS A 51 7.39 -12.52 3.19
C HIS A 51 6.84 -13.95 3.42
N ALA A 52 7.66 -14.87 3.95
CA ALA A 52 7.27 -16.26 4.23
C ALA A 52 6.17 -16.37 5.30
N THR A 53 6.24 -15.53 6.33
CA THR A 53 5.30 -15.54 7.47
C THR A 53 4.42 -14.30 7.52
N ARG A 54 4.40 -13.51 6.45
CA ARG A 54 3.69 -12.23 6.41
C ARG A 54 2.21 -12.47 6.77
N PRO A 55 1.59 -11.65 7.63
CA PRO A 55 0.19 -11.86 8.01
C PRO A 55 -0.74 -11.82 6.80
N ALA A 56 -1.92 -12.45 6.89
CA ALA A 56 -2.91 -12.47 5.81
C ALA A 56 -3.19 -11.07 5.25
N ILE A 57 -3.37 -10.10 6.15
CA ILE A 57 -3.58 -8.70 5.80
C ILE A 57 -2.39 -8.06 5.06
N CYS A 58 -1.16 -8.34 5.46
CA CYS A 58 0.02 -7.88 4.72
C CYS A 58 0.17 -8.61 3.37
N ARG A 59 -0.48 -9.78 3.20
CA ARG A 59 -0.58 -10.46 1.90
C ARG A 59 -1.50 -9.77 0.94
N GLU A 60 -2.57 -9.23 1.48
CA GLU A 60 -3.64 -8.59 0.74
C GLU A 60 -3.31 -7.11 0.47
N TYR A 61 -2.45 -6.47 1.27
CA TYR A 61 -2.20 -5.03 1.21
C TYR A 61 -0.72 -4.61 1.15
N CYS A 62 -0.06 -4.74 0.00
CA CYS A 62 1.07 -3.86 -0.38
C CYS A 62 0.58 -2.43 -0.74
N CYS A 63 -0.54 -2.03 -0.11
CA CYS A 63 -1.41 -0.95 -0.51
C CYS A 63 -1.35 0.15 0.54
N ARG A 64 -1.11 1.37 0.08
CA ARG A 64 -1.10 2.63 0.82
C ARG A 64 -2.50 3.19 1.08
N LEU A 65 -3.48 2.93 0.21
CA LEU A 65 -4.89 3.29 0.41
C LEU A 65 -5.78 2.14 0.00
N LEU A 66 -6.86 1.89 0.74
CA LEU A 66 -7.85 0.87 0.44
C LEU A 66 -9.14 1.54 0.04
N VAL A 67 -9.75 1.07 -1.03
CA VAL A 67 -11.02 1.60 -1.54
C VAL A 67 -12.08 0.53 -1.40
N LEU A 68 -13.16 0.87 -0.70
CA LEU A 68 -14.33 0.01 -0.51
C LEU A 68 -15.51 0.57 -1.30
N ASP A 69 -16.31 -0.31 -1.90
CA ASP A 69 -17.58 0.05 -2.55
C ASP A 69 -18.64 0.49 -1.51
N PRO A 70 -19.81 1.02 -1.95
CA PRO A 70 -20.88 1.45 -1.05
C PRO A 70 -21.40 0.32 -0.14
N GLN A 71 -21.25 -0.94 -0.54
CA GLN A 71 -21.64 -2.13 0.21
C GLN A 71 -20.54 -2.59 1.18
N GLY A 72 -19.37 -1.93 1.20
CA GLY A 72 -18.25 -2.22 2.09
C GLY A 72 -17.29 -3.32 1.58
N ARG A 73 -17.41 -3.76 0.33
CA ARG A 73 -16.50 -4.74 -0.30
C ARG A 73 -15.29 -4.02 -0.90
N LEU A 74 -14.16 -4.72 -1.00
CA LEU A 74 -12.95 -4.16 -1.60
C LEU A 74 -13.17 -3.88 -3.09
N ALA A 75 -12.99 -2.61 -3.48
CA ALA A 75 -13.11 -2.14 -4.86
C ALA A 75 -11.74 -1.94 -5.53
N GLY A 76 -10.70 -1.66 -4.74
CA GLY A 76 -9.34 -1.48 -5.23
C GLY A 76 -8.38 -1.03 -4.13
N CYS A 77 -7.12 -0.92 -4.48
CA CYS A 77 -6.11 -0.39 -3.58
C CYS A 77 -5.09 0.49 -4.31
N VAL A 78 -4.58 1.52 -3.64
CA VAL A 78 -3.44 2.30 -4.14
C VAL A 78 -2.18 1.70 -3.59
N THR A 79 -1.25 1.33 -4.45
CA THR A 79 0.11 0.91 -4.13
C THR A 79 1.09 2.05 -4.42
N TYR A 80 2.23 2.06 -3.73
CA TYR A 80 3.29 3.08 -3.92
C TYR A 80 2.75 4.54 -3.86
N GLN A 81 3.24 5.44 -4.71
CA GLN A 81 2.84 6.86 -4.68
C GLN A 81 1.42 7.09 -5.24
N THR A 82 1.06 6.51 -6.38
CA THR A 82 -0.25 6.76 -7.03
C THR A 82 -0.76 5.57 -7.85
N ALA A 83 -0.13 4.40 -7.74
CA ALA A 83 -0.44 3.26 -8.60
C ALA A 83 -1.69 2.53 -8.09
N LEU A 84 -2.82 2.73 -8.74
CA LEU A 84 -4.08 2.09 -8.36
C LEU A 84 -4.22 0.71 -9.01
N ILE A 85 -4.53 -0.29 -8.19
CA ILE A 85 -4.90 -1.65 -8.60
C ILE A 85 -6.41 -1.79 -8.36
N PRO A 86 -7.24 -1.79 -9.42
CA PRO A 86 -8.67 -2.01 -9.29
C PRO A 86 -8.97 -3.51 -9.11
N GLU A 87 -9.93 -3.84 -8.23
CA GLU A 87 -10.44 -5.21 -8.04
C GLU A 87 -11.70 -5.48 -8.87
N THR A 88 -12.32 -4.43 -9.44
CA THR A 88 -13.54 -4.54 -10.24
C THR A 88 -13.45 -3.71 -11.51
N GLU A 89 -14.11 -4.17 -12.60
CA GLU A 89 -14.19 -3.43 -13.87
C GLU A 89 -14.92 -2.09 -13.73
N GLU A 90 -15.90 -2.02 -12.83
CA GLU A 90 -16.61 -0.78 -12.52
C GLU A 90 -15.67 0.26 -11.90
N PHE A 91 -14.90 -0.15 -10.89
CA PHE A 91 -13.92 0.73 -10.27
C PHE A 91 -12.77 1.10 -11.22
N GLY A 92 -12.34 0.18 -12.09
CA GLY A 92 -11.37 0.45 -13.15
C GLY A 92 -11.83 1.57 -14.10
N ARG A 93 -13.10 1.53 -14.55
CA ARG A 93 -13.68 2.59 -15.40
C ARG A 93 -13.82 3.92 -14.68
N LEU A 94 -14.17 3.90 -13.39
CA LEU A 94 -14.19 5.12 -12.57
C LEU A 94 -12.77 5.70 -12.45
N TRP A 95 -11.76 4.86 -12.22
CA TRP A 95 -10.38 5.29 -12.10
C TRP A 95 -9.87 5.98 -13.37
N GLU A 96 -10.19 5.47 -14.56
CA GLU A 96 -9.82 6.11 -15.83
C GLU A 96 -10.35 7.55 -15.94
N GLN A 97 -11.51 7.84 -15.37
CA GLN A 97 -12.12 9.17 -15.34
C GLN A 97 -11.48 10.08 -14.28
N VAL A 98 -11.05 9.50 -13.15
CA VAL A 98 -10.51 10.24 -12.00
C VAL A 98 -9.01 10.52 -12.14
N GLN A 99 -8.25 9.62 -12.77
CA GLN A 99 -6.79 9.69 -12.92
C GLN A 99 -6.31 11.04 -13.52
N PRO A 100 -6.94 11.60 -14.57
CA PRO A 100 -6.52 12.89 -15.14
C PRO A 100 -6.61 14.06 -14.16
N ALA A 101 -7.63 14.08 -13.29
CA ALA A 101 -7.83 15.14 -12.30
C ALA A 101 -6.75 15.11 -11.20
N LEU A 102 -6.18 13.93 -10.95
CA LEU A 102 -5.14 13.71 -9.93
C LEU A 102 -3.72 13.76 -10.51
N ALA A 103 -3.55 13.78 -11.83
CA ALA A 103 -2.26 13.62 -12.50
C ALA A 103 -1.20 14.66 -12.10
N ARG A 104 -1.60 15.87 -11.69
CA ARG A 104 -0.71 16.96 -11.27
C ARG A 104 -0.51 17.06 -9.76
N LEU A 105 -1.27 16.31 -8.97
CA LEU A 105 -1.19 16.32 -7.51
C LEU A 105 -0.15 15.30 -7.03
N ARG A 106 0.45 15.54 -5.86
CA ARG A 106 1.45 14.66 -5.25
C ARG A 106 1.24 14.61 -3.74
N GLY A 107 1.72 13.53 -3.12
CA GLY A 107 1.71 13.39 -1.65
C GLY A 107 0.30 13.55 -1.05
N MET A 108 0.20 14.29 0.06
CA MET A 108 -1.07 14.47 0.78
C MET A 108 -2.15 15.16 -0.06
N GLU A 109 -1.78 16.09 -0.95
CA GLU A 109 -2.76 16.75 -1.83
C GLU A 109 -3.42 15.76 -2.78
N TRP A 110 -2.65 14.77 -3.26
CA TRP A 110 -3.19 13.68 -4.07
C TRP A 110 -4.13 12.81 -3.26
N ASP A 111 -3.74 12.45 -2.03
CA ASP A 111 -4.54 11.59 -1.14
C ASP A 111 -5.86 12.24 -0.76
N ASP A 112 -5.84 13.50 -0.38
CA ASP A 112 -7.04 14.25 0.00
C ASP A 112 -7.98 14.42 -1.19
N ALA A 113 -7.44 14.69 -2.38
CA ALA A 113 -8.23 14.77 -3.60
C ALA A 113 -8.82 13.41 -4.00
N PHE A 114 -8.03 12.34 -3.94
CA PHE A 114 -8.45 10.98 -4.22
C PHE A 114 -9.59 10.54 -3.29
N ILE A 115 -9.44 10.74 -1.97
CA ILE A 115 -10.45 10.42 -0.96
C ILE A 115 -11.72 11.24 -1.20
N ARG A 116 -11.59 12.55 -1.44
CA ARG A 116 -12.74 13.43 -1.66
C ARG A 116 -13.54 13.01 -2.89
N ILE A 117 -12.87 12.73 -4.01
CA ILE A 117 -13.52 12.31 -5.26
C ILE A 117 -14.23 10.97 -5.08
N LEU A 118 -13.56 9.98 -4.49
CA LEU A 118 -14.15 8.65 -4.29
C LEU A 118 -15.29 8.65 -3.27
N THR A 119 -15.18 9.45 -2.20
CA THR A 119 -16.27 9.62 -1.23
C THR A 119 -17.50 10.26 -1.86
N ALA A 120 -17.31 11.25 -2.74
CA ALA A 120 -18.41 11.86 -3.49
C ALA A 120 -19.08 10.87 -4.45
N ALA A 121 -18.33 9.87 -4.96
CA ALA A 121 -18.85 8.78 -5.77
C ALA A 121 -19.45 7.62 -4.94
N GLY A 122 -19.52 7.74 -3.61
CA GLY A 122 -20.12 6.74 -2.71
C GLY A 122 -19.16 5.66 -2.21
N TYR A 123 -17.89 5.69 -2.61
CA TYR A 123 -16.87 4.77 -2.12
C TYR A 123 -16.33 5.22 -0.76
N ARG A 124 -15.79 4.29 0.02
CA ARG A 124 -15.12 4.58 1.30
C ARG A 124 -13.64 4.29 1.17
N VAL A 125 -12.79 5.27 1.46
CA VAL A 125 -11.34 5.09 1.41
C VAL A 125 -10.78 4.98 2.81
N ARG A 126 -10.03 3.91 3.07
CA ARG A 126 -9.26 3.72 4.30
C ARG A 126 -7.79 3.99 4.01
N ARG A 127 -7.17 4.80 4.86
CA ARG A 127 -5.73 5.01 4.87
C ARG A 127 -5.05 3.90 5.64
#